data_AF-A0A497JXR4-F1
#
_entry.id   AF-A0A497JXR4-F1
#
_cell.length_a   1.000
_cell.length_b   1.000
_cell.length_c   1.000
_cell.angle_alpha   90.00
_cell.angle_beta   90.00
_cell.angle_gamma   90.00
#
_symmetry.space_group_name_H-M   'P 1'
#
loop_
_entity.id
_entity.type
_entity.pdbx_description
1 polymer ?
#
loop_
_entity_poly.entity_id
_entity_poly.type
_entity_poly.pdbx_seq_one_letter_code
_entity_poly.pdbx_strand_id
1 'polypeptide(L)'
;MEMETDMSRYPNWKLIEIAARDLHRLSSDGTFTRKQIIDYINKTLLKGKESRNPSSLNPMIQALTANAPGGAPGGIGKNVLWRVGKGRYRLFDPDRDRPIPEKTVENRPIVAGHITDGYVIRVEPEGSIKIPSEIVRMLRLKPNSLAICRLRDGRIIIEAVPDLEDLLEEKPEVKVSIEEFLAHRRELSKRLES
;
A
#
# COMPACT_ATOMS: atom_id res chain seq x y z
N MET A 1 -3.41 -26.30 -5.32
CA MET A 1 -2.16 -25.80 -5.95
C MET A 1 -1.94 -24.40 -5.39
N GLU A 2 -1.20 -24.32 -4.28
CA GLU A 2 -0.88 -23.03 -3.67
C GLU A 2 0.00 -22.26 -4.64
N MET A 3 -0.41 -21.04 -5.02
CA MET A 3 0.44 -20.15 -5.80
C MET A 3 1.64 -19.82 -4.93
N GLU A 4 2.79 -20.40 -5.27
CA GLU A 4 4.06 -20.08 -4.64
C GLU A 4 4.29 -18.58 -4.83
N THR A 5 4.09 -17.81 -3.77
CA THR A 5 4.13 -16.35 -3.85
C THR A 5 5.57 -15.94 -4.10
N ASP A 6 5.83 -15.32 -5.26
CA ASP A 6 7.17 -14.89 -5.65
C ASP A 6 7.67 -13.76 -4.73
N MET A 7 8.37 -14.17 -3.67
CA MET A 7 8.94 -13.29 -2.64
C MET A 7 9.91 -12.25 -3.22
N SER A 8 10.49 -12.50 -4.41
CA SER A 8 11.44 -11.56 -5.03
C SER A 8 10.80 -10.21 -5.39
N ARG A 9 9.48 -10.19 -5.61
CA ARG A 9 8.71 -8.96 -5.91
C ARG A 9 8.48 -8.10 -4.68
N TYR A 10 8.69 -8.62 -3.48
CA TYR A 10 8.43 -7.86 -2.27
C TYR A 10 9.51 -6.78 -2.04
N PRO A 11 9.09 -5.61 -1.53
CA PRO A 11 10.04 -4.59 -1.11
C PRO A 11 10.84 -5.06 0.12
N ASN A 12 12.03 -4.52 0.30
CA ASN A 12 12.95 -4.89 1.39
C ASN A 12 12.29 -4.89 2.77
N TRP A 13 11.40 -3.93 3.06
CA TRP A 13 10.75 -3.84 4.37
C TRP A 13 9.86 -5.06 4.66
N LYS A 14 9.19 -5.59 3.63
CA LYS A 14 8.28 -6.73 3.76
C LYS A 14 9.06 -8.03 3.94
N LEU A 15 10.16 -8.17 3.20
CA LEU A 15 11.11 -9.28 3.38
C LEU A 15 11.69 -9.30 4.80
N ILE A 16 12.05 -8.13 5.34
CA ILE A 16 12.53 -8.01 6.73
C ILE A 16 11.44 -8.37 7.73
N GLU A 17 10.19 -7.94 7.51
CA GLU A 17 9.06 -8.31 8.37
C GLU A 17 8.86 -9.83 8.44
N ILE A 18 8.82 -10.48 7.27
CA ILE A 18 8.66 -11.94 7.17
C ILE A 18 9.83 -12.64 7.88
N ALA A 19 11.07 -12.26 7.55
CA ALA A 19 12.26 -12.83 8.17
C ALA A 19 12.28 -12.65 9.70
N ALA A 20 11.89 -11.47 10.20
CA ALA A 20 11.84 -11.19 11.63
C ALA A 20 10.79 -12.05 12.35
N ARG A 21 9.61 -12.25 11.76
CA ARG A 21 8.55 -13.10 12.34
C ARG A 21 8.97 -14.56 12.40
N ASP A 22 9.62 -15.07 11.35
CA ASP A 22 10.10 -16.44 11.32
C ASP A 22 11.26 -16.65 12.29
N LEU A 23 12.25 -15.76 12.28
CA LEU A 23 13.38 -15.81 13.21
C LEU A 23 12.92 -15.71 14.66
N HIS A 24 11.90 -14.90 14.96
CA HIS A 24 11.31 -14.82 16.30
C HIS A 24 10.80 -16.19 16.76
N ARG A 25 10.07 -16.92 15.91
CA ARG A 25 9.55 -18.27 16.22
C ARG A 25 10.64 -19.32 16.36
N LEU A 26 11.71 -19.20 15.56
CA LEU A 26 12.82 -20.15 15.55
C LEU A 26 13.81 -19.93 16.70
N SER A 27 13.82 -18.75 17.32
CA SER A 27 14.77 -18.38 18.37
C SER A 27 14.22 -18.71 19.75
N SER A 28 15.01 -19.38 20.60
CA SER A 28 14.59 -19.78 21.95
C SER A 28 14.24 -18.62 22.88
N ASP A 29 14.89 -17.47 22.71
CA ASP A 29 14.65 -16.24 23.46
C ASP A 29 13.82 -15.21 22.66
N GLY A 30 13.34 -15.58 21.47
CA GLY A 30 12.60 -14.70 20.57
C GLY A 30 13.43 -13.57 19.96
N THR A 31 14.76 -13.60 20.07
CA THR A 31 15.65 -12.53 19.57
C THR A 31 16.65 -13.02 18.53
N PHE A 32 17.05 -12.12 17.63
CA PHE A 32 17.85 -12.42 16.45
C PHE A 32 18.75 -11.24 16.07
N THR A 33 19.76 -11.51 15.25
CA THR A 33 20.75 -10.53 14.80
C THR A 33 20.43 -9.99 13.42
N ARG A 34 21.00 -8.83 13.09
CA ARG A 34 20.94 -8.25 11.74
C ARG A 34 21.47 -9.21 10.67
N LYS A 35 22.54 -9.96 10.97
CA LYS A 35 23.11 -10.96 10.06
C LYS A 35 22.10 -12.08 9.80
N GLN A 36 21.43 -12.59 10.83
CA GLN A 36 20.40 -13.61 10.67
C GLN A 36 19.24 -13.13 9.79
N ILE A 37 18.79 -11.88 9.92
CA ILE A 37 17.77 -11.30 9.03
C ILE A 37 18.23 -11.35 7.57
N ILE A 38 19.43 -10.84 7.28
CA ILE A 38 19.97 -10.78 5.91
C ILE A 38 20.19 -12.18 5.33
N ASP A 39 20.77 -13.08 6.14
CA ASP A 39 20.99 -14.47 5.77
C ASP A 39 19.67 -15.18 5.47
N TYR A 40 18.64 -14.99 6.31
CA TYR A 40 17.32 -15.61 6.10
C TYR A 40 16.65 -15.09 4.82
N ILE A 41 16.73 -13.79 4.56
CA ILE A 41 16.20 -13.21 3.31
C ILE A 41 16.88 -13.84 2.10
N ASN A 42 18.22 -13.85 2.05
CA ASN A 42 18.93 -14.25 0.84
C ASN A 42 19.04 -15.78 0.66
N LYS A 43 19.10 -16.55 1.76
CA LYS A 43 19.27 -18.02 1.71
C LYS A 43 17.97 -18.80 1.78
N THR A 44 16.92 -18.20 2.35
CA THR A 44 15.62 -18.85 2.52
C THR A 44 14.57 -18.20 1.62
N LEU A 45 14.27 -16.91 1.81
CA LEU A 45 13.16 -16.25 1.10
C LEU A 45 13.45 -16.04 -0.40
N LEU A 46 14.72 -15.79 -0.76
CA LEU A 46 15.15 -15.54 -2.13
C LEU A 46 16.03 -16.66 -2.67
N LYS A 47 15.88 -17.87 -2.15
CA LYS A 47 16.65 -19.03 -2.60
C LYS A 47 16.45 -19.24 -4.10
N GLY A 48 17.55 -19.25 -4.87
CA GLY A 48 17.50 -19.39 -6.33
C GLY A 48 17.07 -18.12 -7.07
N LYS A 49 17.00 -16.96 -6.40
CA LYS A 49 16.72 -15.64 -6.98
C LYS A 49 17.90 -14.70 -6.73
N GLU A 50 17.85 -13.50 -7.31
CA GLU A 50 18.85 -12.46 -7.07
C GLU A 50 18.85 -12.04 -5.58
N SER A 51 20.05 -12.02 -5.01
CA SER A 51 20.28 -11.66 -3.61
C SER A 51 20.11 -10.16 -3.38
N ARG A 52 19.50 -9.78 -2.26
CA ARG A 52 19.40 -8.37 -1.87
C ARG A 52 20.72 -7.93 -1.24
N ASN A 53 21.26 -6.83 -1.77
CA ASN A 53 22.51 -6.26 -1.29
C ASN A 53 22.37 -5.78 0.17
N PRO A 54 23.26 -6.19 1.10
CA PRO A 54 23.30 -5.69 2.47
C PRO A 54 23.29 -4.15 2.60
N SER A 55 23.92 -3.42 1.67
CA SER A 55 23.90 -1.95 1.67
C SER A 55 22.49 -1.35 1.48
N SER A 56 21.56 -2.12 0.91
CA SER A 56 20.14 -1.75 0.78
C SER A 56 19.28 -2.24 1.94
N LEU A 57 19.63 -3.39 2.53
CA LEU A 57 18.88 -3.98 3.65
C LEU A 57 19.21 -3.28 4.97
N ASN A 58 20.47 -2.90 5.21
CA ASN A 58 20.90 -2.31 6.47
C ASN A 58 20.17 -1.01 6.82
N PRO A 59 20.06 -0.01 5.90
CA PRO A 59 19.29 1.19 6.17
C PRO A 59 17.80 0.91 6.41
N MET A 60 17.25 -0.14 5.77
CA MET A 60 15.85 -0.52 5.95
C MET A 60 15.61 -1.22 7.30
N ILE A 61 16.52 -2.09 7.74
CA ILE A 61 16.47 -2.71 9.07
C ILE A 61 16.50 -1.62 10.14
N GLN A 62 17.37 -0.62 9.98
CA GLN A 62 17.41 0.54 10.88
C GLN A 62 16.12 1.37 10.80
N ALA A 63 15.55 1.55 9.61
CA ALA A 63 14.29 2.26 9.44
C ALA A 63 13.14 1.61 10.22
N LEU A 64 13.06 0.28 10.17
CA LEU A 64 12.05 -0.55 10.81
C LEU A 64 12.23 -0.73 12.33
N THR A 65 13.37 -0.29 12.87
CA THR A 65 13.70 -0.41 14.30
C THR A 65 13.16 0.80 15.06
N ALA A 66 12.13 0.56 15.88
CA ALA A 66 11.35 1.61 16.55
C ALA A 66 12.17 2.44 17.56
N ASN A 67 13.21 1.85 18.17
CA ASN A 67 14.07 2.51 19.15
C ASN A 67 15.47 2.88 18.60
N ALA A 68 15.62 3.00 17.29
CA ALA A 68 16.88 3.41 16.67
C ALA A 68 16.67 4.60 15.73
N PRO A 69 17.48 5.68 15.84
CA PRO A 69 17.37 6.82 14.95
C PRO A 69 17.85 6.50 13.53
N GLY A 70 17.41 7.28 12.54
CA GLY A 70 17.86 7.18 11.14
C GLY A 70 17.30 5.99 10.36
N GLY A 71 17.89 5.69 9.19
CA GLY A 71 17.44 4.64 8.27
C GLY A 71 16.69 5.16 7.05
N ALA A 72 16.32 4.26 6.14
CA ALA A 72 15.63 4.59 4.90
C ALA A 72 14.18 5.07 5.11
N PRO A 73 13.70 6.10 4.38
CA PRO A 73 12.34 6.65 4.56
C PRO A 73 11.21 5.62 4.46
N GLY A 74 11.34 4.65 3.54
CA GLY A 74 10.31 3.65 3.28
C GLY A 74 9.98 2.71 4.45
N GLY A 75 10.82 2.65 5.49
CA GLY A 75 10.58 1.85 6.69
C GLY A 75 10.03 2.63 7.89
N ILE A 76 9.97 3.97 7.83
CA ILE A 76 9.60 4.81 8.99
C ILE A 76 8.12 4.62 9.35
N GLY A 77 7.84 4.46 10.65
CA GLY A 77 6.49 4.28 11.19
C GLY A 77 5.90 2.88 11.00
N LYS A 78 6.65 1.94 10.41
CA LYS A 78 6.22 0.53 10.32
C LYS A 78 6.50 -0.27 11.60
N ASN A 79 7.43 0.21 12.44
CA ASN A 79 7.73 -0.29 13.79
C ASN A 79 7.67 -1.82 13.90
N VAL A 80 8.57 -2.50 13.19
CA VAL A 80 8.61 -3.98 13.14
C VAL A 80 9.59 -4.54 14.17
N LEU A 81 10.70 -3.83 14.39
CA LEU A 81 11.83 -4.31 15.19
C LEU A 81 12.02 -3.46 16.43
N TRP A 82 12.48 -4.10 17.50
CA TRP A 82 12.99 -3.46 18.70
C TRP A 82 14.41 -3.93 18.99
N ARG A 83 15.37 -3.00 19.14
CA ARG A 83 16.76 -3.32 19.46
C ARG A 83 16.87 -3.57 20.97
N VAL A 84 17.35 -4.75 21.36
CA VAL A 84 17.50 -5.16 22.77
C VAL A 84 18.93 -4.98 23.31
N GLY A 85 19.86 -4.55 22.45
CA GLY A 85 21.28 -4.35 22.79
C GLY A 85 22.21 -5.36 22.12
N LYS A 86 23.53 -5.08 22.12
CA LYS A 86 24.58 -5.95 21.53
C LYS A 86 24.32 -6.42 20.08
N GLY A 87 23.59 -5.63 19.29
CA GLY A 87 23.25 -5.95 17.91
C GLY A 87 22.12 -6.99 17.73
N ARG A 88 21.39 -7.30 18.80
CA ARG A 88 20.19 -8.16 18.79
C ARG A 88 18.92 -7.34 18.68
N TYR A 89 17.91 -7.97 18.09
CA TYR A 89 16.58 -7.45 17.81
C TYR A 89 15.53 -8.45 18.25
N ARG A 90 14.35 -7.96 18.57
CA ARG A 90 13.12 -8.74 18.67
C ARG A 90 12.02 -8.05 17.87
N LEU A 91 10.85 -8.67 17.79
CA LEU A 91 9.65 -8.01 17.29
C LEU A 91 9.26 -6.85 18.23
N PHE A 92 8.85 -5.75 17.63
CA PHE A 92 8.21 -4.64 18.34
C PHE A 92 6.89 -5.10 18.96
N ASP A 93 6.66 -4.70 20.21
CA ASP A 93 5.47 -5.03 21.00
C ASP A 93 4.75 -3.73 21.39
N PRO A 94 3.59 -3.40 20.80
CA PRO A 94 2.90 -2.14 21.08
C PRO A 94 2.42 -1.98 22.53
N ASP A 95 2.31 -3.06 23.30
CA ASP A 95 1.89 -3.00 24.70
C ASP A 95 3.06 -2.62 25.62
N ARG A 96 4.29 -2.94 25.20
CA ARG A 96 5.52 -2.76 26.00
C ARG A 96 6.45 -1.68 25.46
N ASP A 97 6.38 -1.41 24.16
CA ASP A 97 7.31 -0.57 23.44
C ASP A 97 6.68 0.75 23.03
N ARG A 98 7.52 1.77 22.97
CA ARG A 98 7.18 3.08 22.42
C ARG A 98 8.25 3.47 21.41
N PRO A 99 7.89 3.74 20.14
CA PRO A 99 8.86 4.22 19.15
C PRO A 99 9.43 5.57 19.60
N ILE A 100 10.69 5.84 19.25
CA ILE A 100 11.24 7.20 19.41
C ILE A 100 10.41 8.20 18.58
N PRO A 101 10.36 9.48 18.96
CA PRO A 101 9.55 10.48 18.26
C PRO A 101 9.73 10.45 16.75
N GLU A 102 10.97 10.38 16.23
CA GLU A 102 11.28 10.37 14.79
C GLU A 102 10.74 9.13 14.04
N LYS A 103 10.29 8.11 14.78
CA LYS A 103 9.68 6.87 14.27
C LYS A 103 8.18 6.82 14.44
N THR A 104 7.58 7.80 15.10
CA THR A 104 6.12 7.97 15.14
C THR A 104 5.60 8.44 13.79
N VAL A 105 4.36 8.10 13.46
CA VAL A 105 3.70 8.59 12.24
C VAL A 105 3.50 10.11 12.32
N GLU A 106 3.34 10.64 13.54
CA GLU A 106 3.10 12.05 13.85
C GLU A 106 4.33 12.95 13.61
N ASN A 107 5.54 12.46 13.91
CA ASN A 107 6.79 13.19 13.63
C ASN A 107 7.54 12.65 12.40
N ARG A 108 6.84 11.99 11.47
CA ARG A 108 7.41 11.83 10.12
C ARG A 108 7.76 13.24 9.63
N PRO A 109 8.98 13.50 9.13
CA PRO A 109 9.16 14.67 8.30
C PRO A 109 8.10 14.54 7.20
N ILE A 110 7.15 15.47 7.18
CA ILE A 110 6.13 15.59 6.15
C ILE A 110 6.87 16.05 4.90
N VAL A 111 7.62 15.12 4.30
CA VAL A 111 7.97 15.22 2.91
C VAL A 111 6.67 14.82 2.23
N ALA A 112 6.04 15.77 1.53
CA ALA A 112 4.93 15.47 0.64
C ALA A 112 5.32 14.24 -0.19
N GLY A 113 4.77 13.07 0.13
CA GLY A 113 5.42 11.83 -0.23
C GLY A 113 4.60 10.59 0.10
N HIS A 114 4.53 9.72 -0.90
CA HIS A 114 3.86 8.43 -0.91
C HIS A 114 4.04 7.61 0.38
N ILE A 115 2.93 7.04 0.88
CA ILE A 115 2.97 5.83 1.70
C ILE A 115 2.78 4.60 0.80
N THR A 116 3.08 3.42 1.33
CA THR A 116 3.14 2.14 0.59
C THR A 116 1.85 1.73 -0.13
N ASP A 117 0.73 2.38 0.19
CA ASP A 117 -0.62 2.13 -0.34
C ASP A 117 -1.50 3.40 -0.39
N GLY A 118 -0.91 4.60 -0.39
CA GLY A 118 -1.68 5.84 -0.34
C GLY A 118 -0.83 7.11 -0.20
N TYR A 119 -1.48 8.19 0.20
CA TYR A 119 -0.84 9.49 0.42
C TYR A 119 -1.27 10.06 1.77
N VAL A 120 -0.32 10.60 2.52
CA VAL A 120 -0.66 11.41 3.70
C VAL A 120 -0.96 12.82 3.18
N ILE A 121 -2.22 13.20 3.25
CA ILE A 121 -2.70 14.51 2.81
C ILE A 121 -3.11 15.29 4.06
N ARG A 122 -2.65 16.54 4.16
CA ARG A 122 -3.12 17.46 5.19
C ARG A 122 -4.57 17.85 4.88
N VAL A 123 -5.42 17.80 5.90
CA VAL A 123 -6.75 18.40 5.84
C VAL A 123 -6.58 19.87 6.23
N GLU A 124 -7.00 20.77 5.35
CA GLU A 124 -6.97 22.20 5.60
C GLU A 124 -8.06 22.58 6.63
N PRO A 125 -7.96 23.73 7.32
CA PRO A 125 -8.90 24.13 8.36
C PRO A 125 -10.38 24.15 7.92
N GLU A 126 -10.63 24.43 6.65
CA GLU A 126 -11.96 24.41 6.01
C GLU A 126 -12.45 23.00 5.65
N GLY A 127 -11.69 21.95 5.98
CA GLY A 127 -12.01 20.56 5.67
C GLY A 127 -11.64 20.13 4.25
N SER A 128 -10.90 20.96 3.50
CA SER A 128 -10.47 20.62 2.13
C SER A 128 -9.24 19.71 2.15
N ILE A 129 -9.11 18.88 1.10
CA ILE A 129 -7.91 18.07 0.87
C ILE A 129 -7.39 18.34 -0.54
N LYS A 130 -6.09 18.54 -0.68
CA LYS A 130 -5.45 18.69 -1.99
C LYS A 130 -4.99 17.32 -2.49
N ILE A 131 -5.71 16.77 -3.46
CA ILE A 131 -5.36 15.49 -4.08
C ILE A 131 -4.05 15.66 -4.88
N PRO A 132 -3.02 14.83 -4.62
CA PRO A 132 -1.78 14.82 -5.41
C PRO A 132 -2.03 14.64 -6.91
N SER A 133 -1.27 15.34 -7.74
CA SER A 133 -1.44 15.35 -9.21
C SER A 133 -1.31 13.96 -9.83
N GLU A 134 -0.55 13.06 -9.23
CA GLU A 134 -0.43 11.66 -9.65
C GLU A 134 -1.76 10.90 -9.50
N ILE A 135 -2.48 11.08 -8.38
CA ILE A 135 -3.79 10.46 -8.17
C ILE A 135 -4.82 11.07 -9.13
N VAL A 136 -4.79 12.40 -9.30
CA VAL A 136 -5.65 13.11 -10.26
C VAL A 136 -5.48 12.51 -11.66
N ARG A 137 -4.23 12.27 -12.08
CA ARG A 137 -3.91 11.64 -13.38
C ARG A 137 -4.39 10.20 -13.45
N MET A 138 -4.21 9.40 -12.39
CA MET A 138 -4.64 7.99 -12.34
C MET A 138 -6.17 7.86 -12.40
N LEU A 139 -6.89 8.73 -11.70
CA LEU A 139 -8.36 8.79 -11.70
C LEU A 139 -8.92 9.52 -12.93
N ARG A 140 -8.06 10.01 -13.83
CA ARG A 140 -8.43 10.81 -15.02
C ARG A 140 -9.35 12.00 -14.69
N LEU A 141 -9.19 12.58 -13.51
CA LEU A 141 -9.98 13.72 -13.07
C LEU A 141 -9.55 14.98 -13.86
N LYS A 142 -10.43 15.48 -14.72
CA LYS A 142 -10.22 16.76 -15.42
C LYS A 142 -10.42 17.93 -14.43
N PRO A 143 -9.78 19.09 -14.62
CA PRO A 143 -10.12 20.29 -13.87
C PRO A 143 -11.63 20.58 -13.97
N ASN A 144 -12.27 20.93 -12.85
CA ASN A 144 -13.72 21.16 -12.74
C ASN A 144 -14.63 19.93 -12.97
N SER A 145 -14.07 18.72 -13.02
CA SER A 145 -14.88 17.49 -13.05
C SER A 145 -15.56 17.22 -11.71
N LEU A 146 -16.73 16.58 -11.76
CA LEU A 146 -17.44 16.14 -10.58
C LEU A 146 -16.89 14.78 -10.12
N ALA A 147 -16.80 14.60 -8.81
CA ALA A 147 -16.43 13.33 -8.19
C ALA A 147 -17.45 12.95 -7.13
N ILE A 148 -17.80 11.67 -7.05
CA ILE A 148 -18.66 11.15 -6.00
C ILE A 148 -17.78 10.80 -4.80
N CYS A 149 -18.09 11.41 -3.66
CA CYS A 149 -17.51 11.06 -2.37
C CYS A 149 -18.51 10.17 -1.59
N ARG A 150 -18.15 8.92 -1.32
CA ARG A 150 -18.96 8.00 -0.50
C ARG A 150 -18.24 7.62 0.78
N LEU A 151 -18.99 7.51 1.87
CA LEU A 151 -18.51 6.93 3.12
C LEU A 151 -18.91 5.45 3.17
N ARG A 152 -17.93 4.55 3.26
CA ARG A 152 -18.14 3.10 3.47
C ARG A 152 -17.12 2.57 4.48
N ASP A 153 -17.59 1.85 5.50
CA ASP A 153 -16.74 1.20 6.53
C ASP A 153 -15.72 2.16 7.18
N GLY A 154 -16.13 3.41 7.44
CA GLY A 154 -15.25 4.45 8.00
C GLY A 154 -14.20 4.98 7.03
N ARG A 155 -14.33 4.70 5.73
CA ARG A 155 -13.43 5.15 4.66
C ARG A 155 -14.16 6.06 3.67
N ILE A 156 -13.46 7.07 3.17
CA ILE A 156 -13.92 7.88 2.05
C ILE A 156 -13.46 7.22 0.74
N ILE A 157 -14.41 6.94 -0.13
CA ILE A 157 -14.19 6.45 -1.50
C ILE A 157 -14.53 7.59 -2.44
N ILE A 158 -13.57 7.97 -3.29
CA ILE A 158 -13.75 9.00 -4.31
C ILE A 158 -13.76 8.33 -5.68
N GLU A 159 -14.83 8.52 -6.43
CA GLU A 159 -14.99 8.04 -7.80
C GLU A 159 -15.18 9.21 -8.75
N ALA A 160 -14.51 9.17 -9.92
CA ALA A 160 -14.74 10.15 -10.97
C ALA A 160 -16.14 9.95 -11.58
N VAL A 161 -16.85 11.05 -11.85
CA VAL A 161 -18.05 11.00 -12.69
C VAL A 161 -17.63 11.33 -14.12
N PRO A 162 -17.72 10.37 -15.07
CA PRO A 162 -17.40 10.66 -16.47
C PRO A 162 -18.39 11.68 -17.03
N ASP A 163 -17.90 12.56 -17.89
CA ASP A 163 -18.77 13.45 -18.67
C ASP A 163 -19.35 12.70 -19.90
N LEU A 164 -20.28 13.35 -20.62
CA LEU A 164 -20.92 12.73 -21.79
C LEU A 164 -19.90 12.43 -22.90
N GLU A 165 -18.86 13.25 -23.02
CA GLU A 165 -17.81 13.08 -24.03
C GLU A 165 -16.94 11.87 -23.69
N ASP A 166 -16.56 11.70 -22.41
CA ASP A 166 -15.85 10.53 -21.90
C ASP A 166 -16.64 9.24 -22.17
N LEU A 167 -17.95 9.24 -21.95
CA LEU A 167 -18.83 8.10 -22.20
C LEU A 167 -18.95 7.74 -23.69
N LEU A 168 -18.87 8.73 -24.58
CA LEU A 168 -18.97 8.54 -26.03
C LEU A 168 -17.65 8.08 -26.65
N GLU A 169 -16.51 8.39 -26.03
CA GLU A 169 -15.19 7.90 -26.44
C GLU A 169 -14.95 6.45 -26.03
N GLU A 170 -15.62 5.98 -24.97
CA GLU A 170 -15.54 4.58 -24.56
C GLU A 170 -16.13 3.66 -25.64
N LYS A 171 -15.45 2.53 -25.88
CA LYS A 171 -15.94 1.55 -26.85
C LYS A 171 -17.29 1.03 -26.35
N PRO A 172 -18.38 1.20 -27.13
CA PRO A 172 -19.69 0.79 -26.68
C PRO A 172 -19.69 -0.72 -26.44
N GLU A 173 -20.09 -1.13 -25.24
CA GLU A 173 -20.22 -2.54 -24.86
C GLU A 173 -21.28 -3.24 -25.71
N VAL A 174 -22.29 -2.48 -26.14
CA VAL A 174 -23.38 -2.97 -26.98
C VAL A 174 -23.50 -2.07 -28.21
N LYS A 175 -23.39 -2.67 -29.39
CA LYS A 175 -23.78 -2.02 -30.65
C LYS A 175 -25.10 -2.63 -31.09
N VAL A 176 -26.10 -1.78 -31.26
CA VAL A 176 -27.42 -2.15 -31.76
C VAL A 176 -27.77 -1.23 -32.92
N SER A 177 -28.30 -1.78 -33.99
CA SER A 177 -28.86 -0.98 -35.08
C SER A 177 -30.15 -0.29 -34.63
N ILE A 178 -30.54 0.78 -35.33
CA ILE A 178 -31.83 1.44 -35.09
C ILE A 178 -32.98 0.45 -35.32
N GLU A 179 -32.88 -0.42 -36.32
CA GLU A 179 -33.89 -1.44 -36.61
C GLU A 179 -34.03 -2.44 -35.45
N GLU A 180 -32.92 -2.96 -34.93
CA GLU A 180 -32.91 -3.86 -33.77
C GLU A 180 -33.45 -3.18 -32.50
N PHE A 181 -33.06 -1.93 -32.24
CA PHE A 181 -33.56 -1.18 -31.09
C PHE A 181 -35.08 -0.98 -31.16
N LEU A 182 -35.60 -0.61 -32.33
CA LEU A 182 -37.03 -0.43 -32.55
C LEU A 182 -37.79 -1.77 -32.47
N ALA A 183 -37.19 -2.87 -32.94
CA ALA A 183 -37.76 -4.21 -32.80
C ALA A 183 -37.87 -4.61 -31.32
N HIS A 184 -36.80 -4.46 -30.53
CA HIS A 184 -36.81 -4.72 -29.09
C HIS A 184 -37.82 -3.85 -28.35
N ARG A 185 -37.91 -2.56 -28.67
CA ARG A 185 -38.91 -1.67 -28.07
C ARG A 185 -40.32 -2.15 -28.34
N ARG A 186 -40.63 -2.56 -29.58
CA ARG A 186 -41.96 -3.09 -29.95
C ARG A 186 -42.29 -4.39 -29.22
N GLU A 187 -41.30 -5.27 -29.05
CA GLU A 187 -41.46 -6.52 -28.30
C GLU A 187 -41.71 -6.28 -26.81
N LEU A 188 -40.95 -5.37 -26.19
CA LEU A 188 -41.14 -4.97 -24.79
C LEU A 188 -42.52 -4.33 -24.55
N SER A 189 -42.97 -3.45 -25.46
CA SER A 189 -44.32 -2.87 -25.39
C SER A 189 -45.40 -3.95 -25.46
N LYS A 190 -45.30 -4.91 -26.38
CA LYS A 190 -46.29 -6.00 -26.46
C LYS A 190 -46.35 -6.84 -25.19
N ARG A 191 -45.21 -7.09 -24.54
CA ARG A 191 -45.13 -7.88 -23.30
C ARG A 191 -45.73 -7.16 -22.09
N LEU A 192 -45.66 -5.83 -22.07
CA LEU A 192 -46.22 -5.00 -20.99
C LEU A 192 -47.71 -4.70 -21.18
N GLU A 193 -48.22 -4.82 -22.41
CA GLU A 193 -49.63 -4.68 -22.76
C GLU A 193 -50.42 -6.01 -22.73
N SER A 194 -49.75 -7.11 -22.36
CA SER A 194 -50.35 -8.45 -22.14
C SER A 194 -50.51 -8.74 -20.65
#